data_AF-A0A9D1B326-F1
#
_entry.id   AF-A0A9D1B326-F1
#
_cell.length_a   1.000
_cell.length_b   1.000
_cell.length_c   1.000
_cell.angle_alpha   90.00
_cell.angle_beta   90.00
_cell.angle_gamma   90.00
#
_symmetry.space_group_name_H-M   'P 1'
#
loop_
_entity.id
_entity.type
_entity.pdbx_description
1 polymer ?
#
loop_
_entity_poly.entity_id
_entity_poly.type
_entity_poly.pdbx_seq_one_letter_code
_entity_poly.pdbx_strand_id
1 'polypeptide(L)'
;MKHWLSVLLCGLLLPVLAVAAEYHVATDGSDLFGDGSSGSPWKTISRGLAELQAGDTLIIGPGEYAGTANFINSRLYRIPAGSRGRYTVIRAARPFSVRITNRQPLRYHDNMLYLDGDYIHVDGIVFDMVDSPYPEYNADITGSYNKITRCLFRRAGDVNEYGGWLAVTGNYNLIEDSAGVGAARYGFVMGGPDSTSHRNIFRRCVGRVDYSNSNQPKATFAVYGNNQTLDVRDALFQNCLVVDGQAGPSSSEPTYGAWYFPKNAANITLQGSMVLNTEVGYAGYFIKEQQGENIRMANCVAWNLSGNPYVAGIRGNGPGSPLVLEHVTVGRCPLALYLDSSGETRLLDSLFYANGAFNGSDYGISLEKNNHVAGGREAASAGPLQVDGIKVSPFLREPALPGATVMFRYGRSGTLWGEPGYDELTREPLWPWAWEHVLRREFARRNDPPTGNVPQRNDTGRGFCSAAPGGPQSLTEYLFGIFGETVPPAYLAAPAAPEFLAATLEQD
;
A
#
# COMPACT_ATOMS: atom_id res chain seq x y z
N MET A 1 9.11 80.38 -20.40
CA MET A 1 8.80 79.12 -21.11
C MET A 1 9.76 78.04 -20.63
N LYS A 2 9.23 76.99 -19.97
CA LYS A 2 9.69 75.59 -19.87
C LYS A 2 9.23 75.01 -18.53
N HIS A 3 8.01 74.48 -18.51
CA HIS A 3 7.56 73.53 -17.49
C HIS A 3 8.02 72.13 -17.92
N TRP A 4 8.72 71.42 -17.04
CA TRP A 4 9.07 70.01 -17.24
C TRP A 4 8.00 69.15 -16.58
N LEU A 5 7.34 68.32 -17.40
CA LEU A 5 6.38 67.32 -16.98
C LEU A 5 7.15 66.03 -16.69
N SER A 6 7.28 65.64 -15.42
CA SER A 6 7.79 64.33 -15.04
C SER A 6 6.64 63.31 -15.15
N VAL A 7 6.65 62.50 -16.20
CA VAL A 7 5.73 61.36 -16.35
C VAL A 7 6.29 60.21 -15.51
N LEU A 8 5.63 59.89 -14.39
CA LEU A 8 5.84 58.65 -13.65
C LEU A 8 5.23 57.50 -14.46
N LEU A 9 6.08 56.68 -15.09
CA LEU A 9 5.66 55.47 -15.77
C LEU A 9 5.48 54.35 -14.72
N CYS A 10 4.31 54.29 -14.09
CA CYS A 10 3.89 53.11 -13.31
C CYS A 10 3.64 51.95 -14.29
N GLY A 11 4.64 51.09 -14.46
CA GLY A 11 4.49 49.84 -15.21
C GLY A 11 3.50 48.92 -14.51
N LEU A 12 2.35 48.69 -15.14
CA LEU A 12 1.41 47.63 -14.78
C LEU A 12 2.10 46.28 -14.98
N LEU A 13 2.58 45.65 -13.91
CA LEU A 13 2.97 44.23 -13.91
C LEU A 13 1.67 43.40 -13.91
N LEU A 14 1.17 43.08 -15.10
CA LEU A 14 0.16 42.03 -15.25
C LEU A 14 0.81 40.71 -14.80
N PRO A 15 0.22 39.96 -13.84
CA PRO A 15 0.71 38.64 -13.51
C PRO A 15 0.54 37.76 -14.74
N VAL A 16 1.65 37.36 -15.36
CA VAL A 16 1.63 36.27 -16.35
C VAL A 16 1.20 35.03 -15.59
N LEU A 17 0.01 34.52 -15.91
CA LEU A 17 -0.39 33.18 -15.49
C LEU A 17 0.62 32.21 -16.11
N ALA A 18 1.61 31.79 -15.32
CA ALA A 18 2.55 30.74 -15.72
C ALA A 18 1.77 29.43 -15.80
N VAL A 19 1.39 29.07 -17.03
CA VAL A 19 0.82 27.77 -17.38
C VAL A 19 1.87 26.71 -17.04
N ALA A 20 1.45 25.63 -16.38
CA ALA A 20 2.32 24.50 -16.10
C ALA A 20 2.85 23.92 -17.41
N ALA A 21 4.17 23.77 -17.53
CA ALA A 21 4.78 23.17 -18.71
C ALA A 21 4.65 21.65 -18.69
N GLU A 22 4.56 21.05 -19.87
CA GLU A 22 4.64 19.60 -20.06
C GLU A 22 5.93 19.24 -20.80
N TYR A 23 6.68 18.29 -20.24
CA TYR A 23 7.90 17.76 -20.84
C TYR A 23 7.80 16.25 -21.04
N HIS A 24 8.54 15.74 -22.02
CA HIS A 24 8.49 14.35 -22.43
C HIS A 24 9.86 13.67 -22.39
N VAL A 25 9.87 12.45 -21.88
CA VAL A 25 11.00 11.52 -21.92
C VAL A 25 10.56 10.26 -22.66
N ALA A 26 11.39 9.73 -23.54
CA ALA A 26 11.14 8.48 -24.27
C ALA A 26 12.43 7.69 -24.49
N THR A 27 12.35 6.37 -24.59
CA THR A 27 13.53 5.51 -24.78
C THR A 27 14.29 5.76 -26.08
N ASP A 28 13.59 6.27 -27.10
CA ASP A 28 14.10 6.68 -28.41
C ASP A 28 14.38 8.19 -28.52
N GLY A 29 14.24 8.93 -27.42
CA GLY A 29 14.58 10.35 -27.33
C GLY A 29 16.09 10.64 -27.35
N SER A 30 16.44 11.92 -27.21
CA SER A 30 17.84 12.38 -27.18
C SER A 30 18.05 13.48 -26.15
N ASP A 31 19.00 13.28 -25.22
CA ASP A 31 19.37 14.34 -24.26
C ASP A 31 20.21 15.46 -24.91
N LEU A 32 20.78 15.22 -26.10
CA LEU A 32 21.59 16.19 -26.84
C LEU A 32 20.77 17.01 -27.84
N PHE A 33 19.80 16.37 -28.51
CA PHE A 33 19.04 16.99 -29.60
C PHE A 33 17.55 17.16 -29.29
N GLY A 34 17.05 16.50 -28.24
CA GLY A 34 15.67 16.65 -27.78
C GLY A 34 15.45 17.99 -27.10
N ASP A 35 14.27 18.56 -27.31
CA ASP A 35 13.82 19.81 -26.67
C ASP A 35 12.79 19.56 -25.56
N GLY A 36 12.46 18.30 -25.28
CA GLY A 36 11.52 17.90 -24.24
C GLY A 36 10.06 17.98 -24.70
N SER A 37 9.78 18.35 -25.94
CA SER A 37 8.44 18.25 -26.52
C SER A 37 8.06 16.79 -26.80
N SER A 38 6.77 16.52 -27.01
CA SER A 38 6.30 15.19 -27.42
C SER A 38 6.88 14.74 -28.78
N GLY A 39 7.29 15.68 -29.64
CA GLY A 39 7.87 15.40 -30.95
C GLY A 39 9.39 15.22 -30.93
N SER A 40 10.08 15.73 -29.90
CA SER A 40 11.53 15.58 -29.71
C SER A 40 11.85 15.38 -28.22
N PRO A 41 11.44 14.24 -27.64
CA PRO A 41 11.58 13.99 -26.20
C PRO A 41 13.04 13.81 -25.79
N TRP A 42 13.32 14.05 -24.51
CA TRP A 42 14.60 13.65 -23.93
C TRP A 42 14.69 12.14 -23.74
N LYS A 43 15.91 11.63 -23.56
CA LYS A 43 16.16 10.20 -23.42
C LYS A 43 16.10 9.73 -21.97
N THR A 44 16.63 10.51 -21.05
CA THR A 44 16.74 10.13 -19.64
C THR A 44 15.75 10.88 -18.76
N ILE A 45 15.26 10.20 -17.72
CA ILE A 45 14.35 10.85 -16.76
C ILE A 45 15.08 11.99 -16.04
N SER A 46 16.36 11.82 -15.69
CA SER A 46 17.16 12.89 -15.07
C SER A 46 17.25 14.16 -15.90
N ARG A 47 17.37 14.06 -17.24
CA ARG A 47 17.34 15.22 -18.13
C ARG A 47 15.99 15.95 -18.02
N GLY A 48 14.89 15.21 -18.00
CA GLY A 48 13.55 15.78 -17.81
C GLY A 48 13.35 16.43 -16.44
N LEU A 49 13.82 15.79 -15.36
CA LEU A 49 13.74 16.35 -14.02
C LEU A 49 14.49 17.69 -13.89
N ALA A 50 15.63 17.82 -14.56
CA ALA A 50 16.46 19.03 -14.51
C ALA A 50 15.77 20.27 -15.09
N GLU A 51 14.74 20.09 -15.93
CA GLU A 51 14.05 21.16 -16.65
C GLU A 51 12.72 21.55 -15.99
N LEU A 52 12.23 20.73 -15.04
CA LEU A 52 11.00 21.03 -14.32
C LEU A 52 11.13 22.29 -13.46
N GLN A 53 10.05 23.07 -13.46
CA GLN A 53 9.73 24.06 -12.45
C GLN A 53 8.59 23.54 -11.56
N ALA A 54 8.33 24.26 -10.46
CA ALA A 54 7.26 23.92 -9.53
C ALA A 54 5.91 23.93 -10.23
N GLY A 55 5.19 22.81 -10.19
CA GLY A 55 3.87 22.67 -10.81
C GLY A 55 3.89 22.15 -12.26
N ASP A 56 5.07 21.88 -12.84
CA ASP A 56 5.19 21.29 -14.18
C ASP A 56 4.93 19.78 -14.18
N THR A 57 4.72 19.22 -15.37
CA THR A 57 4.52 17.78 -15.59
C THR A 57 5.60 17.17 -16.47
N LEU A 58 6.23 16.10 -15.99
CA LEU A 58 7.08 15.20 -16.77
C LEU A 58 6.29 13.94 -17.17
N ILE A 59 6.15 13.71 -18.47
CA ILE A 59 5.46 12.56 -19.07
C ILE A 59 6.51 11.59 -19.61
N ILE A 60 6.54 10.38 -19.06
CA ILE A 60 7.51 9.34 -19.44
C ILE A 60 6.82 8.34 -20.37
N GLY A 61 7.32 8.25 -21.61
CA GLY A 61 6.83 7.32 -22.62
C GLY A 61 7.08 5.85 -22.24
N PRO A 62 6.26 4.91 -22.75
CA PRO A 62 6.39 3.48 -22.44
C PRO A 62 7.81 2.96 -22.71
N GLY A 63 8.32 2.12 -21.81
CA GLY A 63 9.64 1.53 -21.99
C GLY A 63 10.33 1.11 -20.71
N GLU A 64 11.51 0.52 -20.88
CA GLU A 64 12.42 0.18 -19.80
C GLU A 64 13.53 1.23 -19.71
N TYR A 65 13.72 1.78 -18.51
CA TYR A 65 14.68 2.83 -18.20
C TYR A 65 15.66 2.33 -17.14
N ALA A 66 16.89 2.00 -17.55
CA ALA A 66 17.87 1.36 -16.68
C ALA A 66 18.82 2.37 -16.01
N GLY A 67 19.19 2.08 -14.76
CA GLY A 67 20.26 2.77 -14.03
C GLY A 67 19.87 4.11 -13.42
N THR A 68 20.80 4.69 -12.64
CA THR A 68 20.56 5.86 -11.79
C THR A 68 20.17 7.12 -12.57
N ALA A 69 20.59 7.25 -13.83
CA ALA A 69 20.16 8.33 -14.74
C ALA A 69 18.64 8.41 -14.96
N ASN A 70 17.92 7.36 -14.55
CA ASN A 70 16.49 7.24 -14.70
C ASN A 70 15.73 7.18 -13.37
N PHE A 71 16.42 7.35 -12.23
CA PHE A 71 15.76 7.33 -10.92
C PHE A 71 15.06 8.67 -10.66
N ILE A 72 13.94 8.61 -9.93
CA ILE A 72 13.20 9.78 -9.46
C ILE A 72 13.65 10.04 -8.03
N ASN A 73 14.85 10.58 -7.88
CA ASN A 73 15.51 10.68 -6.59
C ASN A 73 16.02 12.10 -6.35
N SER A 74 15.42 12.79 -5.39
CA SER A 74 15.74 14.17 -5.02
C SER A 74 17.17 14.37 -4.46
N ARG A 75 17.84 13.29 -4.01
CA ARG A 75 19.28 13.33 -3.64
C ARG A 75 20.21 13.29 -4.86
N LEU A 76 19.73 12.78 -6.00
CA LEU A 76 20.52 12.67 -7.24
C LEU A 76 20.21 13.80 -8.22
N TYR A 77 18.94 14.21 -8.31
CA TYR A 77 18.45 15.22 -9.24
C TYR A 77 17.48 16.14 -8.51
N ARG A 78 17.55 17.45 -8.76
CA ARG A 78 16.57 18.39 -8.20
C ARG A 78 15.17 18.03 -8.70
N ILE A 79 14.22 17.90 -7.77
CA ILE A 79 12.79 17.78 -8.07
C ILE A 79 12.11 18.99 -7.42
N PRO A 80 11.58 19.96 -8.18
CA PRO A 80 10.97 21.15 -7.59
C PRO A 80 9.68 20.77 -6.85
N ALA A 81 9.54 21.21 -5.61
CA ALA A 81 8.31 21.08 -4.85
C ALA A 81 7.18 21.87 -5.53
N GLY A 82 5.99 21.27 -5.62
CA GLY A 82 4.80 21.96 -6.09
C GLY A 82 4.20 22.85 -4.99
N SER A 83 2.92 23.17 -5.15
CA SER A 83 2.09 23.77 -4.11
C SER A 83 0.75 23.08 -4.02
N ARG A 84 -0.03 23.39 -2.98
CA ARG A 84 -1.41 22.92 -2.86
C ARG A 84 -2.19 23.24 -4.15
N GLY A 85 -2.81 22.22 -4.74
CA GLY A 85 -3.56 22.34 -6.00
C GLY A 85 -2.70 22.43 -7.28
N ARG A 86 -1.37 22.53 -7.17
CA ARG A 86 -0.43 22.60 -8.31
C ARG A 86 0.81 21.75 -8.03
N TYR A 87 0.63 20.44 -8.16
CA TYR A 87 1.70 19.47 -7.94
C TYR A 87 2.74 19.55 -9.05
N THR A 88 4.01 19.32 -8.71
CA THR A 88 4.97 18.85 -9.72
C THR A 88 4.66 17.38 -9.99
N VAL A 89 4.35 17.04 -11.24
CA VAL A 89 3.86 15.71 -11.62
C VAL A 89 4.92 14.97 -12.43
N ILE A 90 5.21 13.74 -12.05
CA ILE A 90 6.10 12.83 -12.79
C ILE A 90 5.32 11.54 -13.03
N ARG A 91 4.90 11.32 -14.28
CA ARG A 91 3.96 10.25 -14.60
C ARG A 91 4.36 9.46 -15.82
N ALA A 92 3.99 8.18 -15.83
CA ALA A 92 3.97 7.41 -17.07
C ALA A 92 2.90 7.97 -18.01
N ALA A 93 3.17 7.99 -19.32
CA ALA A 93 2.19 8.35 -20.34
C ALA A 93 0.96 7.43 -20.30
N ARG A 94 1.17 6.16 -19.92
CA ARG A 94 0.12 5.18 -19.59
C ARG A 94 0.50 4.47 -18.29
N PRO A 95 -0.38 4.34 -17.29
CA PRO A 95 -0.05 3.67 -16.04
C PRO A 95 0.56 2.28 -16.26
N PHE A 96 1.60 1.97 -15.51
CA PHE A 96 2.38 0.72 -15.53
C PHE A 96 3.08 0.39 -16.86
N SER A 97 3.17 1.35 -17.80
CA SER A 97 3.90 1.17 -19.07
C SER A 97 5.38 1.54 -18.98
N VAL A 98 5.79 2.20 -17.89
CA VAL A 98 7.18 2.59 -17.61
C VAL A 98 7.73 1.67 -16.54
N ARG A 99 8.88 1.05 -16.81
CA ARG A 99 9.66 0.31 -15.81
C ARG A 99 11.01 0.97 -15.65
N ILE A 100 11.29 1.47 -14.46
CA ILE A 100 12.65 1.85 -14.07
C ILE A 100 13.30 0.58 -13.52
N THR A 101 14.46 0.20 -14.05
CA THR A 101 15.17 -1.03 -13.66
C THR A 101 16.57 -0.76 -13.12
N ASN A 102 16.98 -1.60 -12.18
CA ASN A 102 18.36 -1.72 -11.80
C ASN A 102 18.71 -3.18 -11.45
N ARG A 103 19.84 -3.66 -11.99
CA ARG A 103 20.35 -5.04 -11.83
C ARG A 103 21.80 -5.06 -11.32
N GLN A 104 22.26 -3.97 -10.74
CA GLN A 104 23.63 -3.78 -10.28
C GLN A 104 23.63 -3.34 -8.82
N PRO A 105 24.70 -3.57 -8.05
CA PRO A 105 24.80 -3.04 -6.70
C PRO A 105 24.62 -1.52 -6.69
N LEU A 106 23.72 -1.03 -5.82
CA LEU A 106 23.45 0.39 -5.61
C LEU A 106 24.11 0.88 -4.30
N ARG A 107 24.25 2.20 -4.18
CA ARG A 107 24.72 2.84 -2.95
C ARG A 107 23.56 3.05 -1.98
N TYR A 108 23.90 3.36 -0.74
CA TYR A 108 22.95 3.55 0.36
C TYR A 108 21.85 4.61 0.09
N HIS A 109 22.12 5.60 -0.76
CA HIS A 109 21.19 6.71 -1.05
C HIS A 109 20.54 6.62 -2.44
N ASP A 110 20.78 5.54 -3.19
CA ASP A 110 20.31 5.39 -4.57
C ASP A 110 18.89 4.80 -4.63
N ASN A 111 17.95 5.32 -3.84
CA ASN A 111 16.53 4.92 -3.95
C ASN A 111 16.05 5.23 -5.37
N MET A 112 15.28 4.31 -5.95
CA MET A 112 14.73 4.53 -7.28
C MET A 112 13.66 5.62 -7.25
N LEU A 113 13.01 5.78 -6.09
CA LEU A 113 12.15 6.89 -5.73
C LEU A 113 12.62 7.50 -4.40
N TYR A 114 12.98 8.78 -4.37
CA TYR A 114 13.24 9.50 -3.13
C TYR A 114 12.64 10.91 -3.21
N LEU A 115 11.74 11.24 -2.29
CA LEU A 115 11.08 12.54 -2.22
C LEU A 115 11.28 13.15 -0.82
N ASP A 116 12.09 14.20 -0.73
CA ASP A 116 12.21 15.05 0.46
C ASP A 116 11.42 16.37 0.37
N GLY A 117 11.02 16.78 -0.84
CA GLY A 117 10.15 17.91 -1.10
C GLY A 117 8.65 17.61 -0.96
N ASP A 118 7.85 18.66 -1.03
CA ASP A 118 6.40 18.61 -0.85
C ASP A 118 5.62 18.75 -2.17
N TYR A 119 4.37 18.30 -2.17
CA TYR A 119 3.44 18.45 -3.31
C TYR A 119 4.00 17.91 -4.63
N ILE A 120 4.65 16.75 -4.58
CA ILE A 120 5.12 15.99 -5.74
C ILE A 120 4.20 14.79 -5.95
N HIS A 121 3.79 14.56 -7.20
CA HIS A 121 2.93 13.46 -7.60
C HIS A 121 3.69 12.52 -8.54
N VAL A 122 4.00 11.31 -8.07
CA VAL A 122 4.58 10.24 -8.88
C VAL A 122 3.50 9.22 -9.23
N ASP A 123 3.34 8.94 -10.52
CA ASP A 123 2.20 8.16 -11.01
C ASP A 123 2.54 7.13 -12.09
N GLY A 124 2.04 5.90 -11.90
CA GLY A 124 1.99 4.93 -12.99
C GLY A 124 3.29 4.20 -13.29
N ILE A 125 4.26 4.17 -12.37
CA ILE A 125 5.62 3.68 -12.62
C ILE A 125 5.90 2.35 -11.90
N VAL A 126 6.53 1.41 -12.60
CA VAL A 126 7.08 0.18 -12.00
C VAL A 126 8.55 0.41 -11.64
N PHE A 127 8.88 0.28 -10.35
CA PHE A 127 10.24 0.34 -9.81
C PHE A 127 10.73 -1.08 -9.53
N ASP A 128 11.68 -1.56 -10.32
CA ASP A 128 12.17 -2.94 -10.27
C ASP A 128 13.66 -2.97 -9.89
N MET A 129 13.91 -3.17 -8.59
CA MET A 129 15.24 -3.26 -8.00
C MET A 129 15.62 -4.71 -7.80
N VAL A 130 16.73 -5.13 -8.40
CA VAL A 130 17.23 -6.49 -8.26
C VAL A 130 18.73 -6.53 -7.99
N ASP A 131 19.13 -7.50 -7.18
CA ASP A 131 20.51 -7.79 -6.80
C ASP A 131 21.21 -6.61 -6.11
N SER A 132 20.47 -5.93 -5.23
CA SER A 132 21.04 -4.89 -4.38
C SER A 132 20.40 -4.87 -2.98
N PRO A 133 21.19 -5.09 -1.91
CA PRO A 133 20.71 -4.92 -0.55
C PRO A 133 20.50 -3.43 -0.23
N TYR A 134 21.20 -2.54 -0.91
CA TYR A 134 21.05 -1.10 -0.78
C TYR A 134 20.29 -0.49 -1.96
N PRO A 135 19.73 0.70 -1.79
CA PRO A 135 19.34 1.30 -0.50
C PRO A 135 18.35 0.41 0.25
N GLU A 136 18.03 0.78 1.49
CA GLU A 136 17.11 0.01 2.31
C GLU A 136 15.75 -0.18 1.64
N TYR A 137 15.20 0.82 0.95
CA TYR A 137 13.90 0.75 0.29
C TYR A 137 13.97 1.12 -1.19
N ASN A 138 13.12 0.53 -2.04
CA ASN A 138 12.98 1.02 -3.42
C ASN A 138 12.57 2.50 -3.44
N ALA A 139 11.64 2.86 -2.55
CA ALA A 139 11.09 4.19 -2.37
C ALA A 139 11.21 4.68 -0.93
N ASP A 140 11.59 5.95 -0.73
CA ASP A 140 11.60 6.60 0.57
C ASP A 140 11.04 8.03 0.47
N ILE A 141 9.92 8.26 1.16
CA ILE A 141 9.11 9.49 1.10
C ILE A 141 9.22 10.20 2.44
N THR A 142 10.15 11.15 2.52
CA THR A 142 10.43 11.94 3.73
C THR A 142 9.73 13.30 3.69
N GLY A 143 9.41 13.80 2.49
CA GLY A 143 8.60 15.01 2.28
C GLY A 143 7.12 14.79 2.57
N SER A 144 6.34 15.87 2.52
CA SER A 144 4.93 15.89 2.92
C SER A 144 3.99 16.25 1.76
N TYR A 145 2.70 15.92 1.91
CA TYR A 145 1.66 16.20 0.91
C TYR A 145 1.90 15.57 -0.46
N ASN A 146 2.76 14.55 -0.55
CA ASN A 146 3.07 13.85 -1.79
C ASN A 146 2.03 12.80 -2.14
N LYS A 147 1.91 12.49 -3.44
CA LYS A 147 1.03 11.45 -3.97
C LYS A 147 1.86 10.43 -4.74
N ILE A 148 1.72 9.17 -4.36
CA ILE A 148 2.34 8.04 -5.04
C ILE A 148 1.19 7.14 -5.48
N THR A 149 0.81 7.22 -6.76
CA THR A 149 -0.38 6.53 -7.28
C THR A 149 -0.01 5.55 -8.37
N ARG A 150 -0.71 4.40 -8.44
CA ARG A 150 -0.54 3.44 -9.53
C ARG A 150 0.93 3.01 -9.73
N CYS A 151 1.68 2.89 -8.63
CA CYS A 151 3.09 2.50 -8.65
C CYS A 151 3.25 1.06 -8.20
N LEU A 152 4.25 0.35 -8.75
CA LEU A 152 4.57 -1.01 -8.32
C LEU A 152 6.04 -1.12 -7.94
N PHE A 153 6.31 -1.64 -6.76
CA PHE A 153 7.65 -1.81 -6.21
C PHE A 153 8.00 -3.30 -6.17
N ARG A 154 8.86 -3.72 -7.10
CA ARG A 154 9.37 -5.09 -7.14
C ARG A 154 10.79 -5.12 -6.57
N ARG A 155 11.04 -6.06 -5.66
CA ARG A 155 12.38 -6.30 -5.13
C ARG A 155 12.78 -7.76 -5.23
N ALA A 156 13.95 -8.03 -5.79
CA ALA A 156 14.53 -9.38 -5.85
C ALA A 156 15.99 -9.37 -5.42
N GLY A 157 16.48 -10.53 -4.96
CA GLY A 157 17.79 -10.65 -4.34
C GLY A 157 17.72 -10.33 -2.85
N ASP A 158 18.88 -10.11 -2.24
CA ASP A 158 18.97 -9.76 -0.83
C ASP A 158 18.41 -8.36 -0.56
N VAL A 159 17.80 -8.18 0.61
CA VAL A 159 17.39 -6.88 1.14
C VAL A 159 18.30 -6.50 2.32
N ASN A 160 18.52 -5.20 2.54
CA ASN A 160 19.11 -4.73 3.79
C ASN A 160 18.29 -5.27 4.98
N GLU A 161 18.95 -5.50 6.12
CA GLU A 161 18.30 -6.01 7.32
C GLU A 161 17.07 -5.19 7.75
N TYR A 162 17.04 -3.89 7.46
CA TYR A 162 15.95 -2.96 7.76
C TYR A 162 15.11 -2.54 6.55
N GLY A 163 15.34 -3.16 5.39
CA GLY A 163 14.82 -2.70 4.11
C GLY A 163 13.52 -3.33 3.60
N GLY A 164 13.02 -2.81 2.49
CA GLY A 164 11.79 -3.28 1.85
C GLY A 164 11.45 -2.53 0.57
N TRP A 165 10.16 -2.22 0.38
CA TRP A 165 9.67 -1.63 -0.88
C TRP A 165 9.48 -0.12 -0.79
N LEU A 166 8.70 0.35 0.18
CA LEU A 166 8.41 1.78 0.34
C LEU A 166 8.35 2.19 1.81
N ALA A 167 9.13 3.21 2.16
CA ALA A 167 9.10 3.87 3.45
C ALA A 167 8.44 5.27 3.35
N VAL A 168 7.61 5.61 4.34
CA VAL A 168 7.03 6.94 4.51
C VAL A 168 7.39 7.47 5.90
N THR A 169 8.26 8.47 5.94
CA THR A 169 8.64 9.16 7.18
C THR A 169 8.18 10.62 7.23
N GLY A 170 7.67 11.15 6.11
CA GLY A 170 6.97 12.43 6.05
C GLY A 170 5.50 12.36 6.45
N ASN A 171 4.77 13.46 6.25
CA ASN A 171 3.40 13.63 6.73
C ASN A 171 2.42 13.94 5.60
N TYR A 172 1.12 13.68 5.81
CA TYR A 172 0.07 14.02 4.83
C TYR A 172 0.27 13.39 3.44
N ASN A 173 0.96 12.26 3.34
CA ASN A 173 1.21 11.60 2.06
C ASN A 173 0.09 10.60 1.73
N LEU A 174 -0.19 10.43 0.44
CA LEU A 174 -1.09 9.41 -0.09
C LEU A 174 -0.33 8.41 -0.94
N ILE A 175 -0.40 7.14 -0.53
CA ILE A 175 0.01 6.00 -1.33
C ILE A 175 -1.27 5.29 -1.78
N GLU A 176 -1.54 5.30 -3.08
CA GLU A 176 -2.84 4.85 -3.59
C GLU A 176 -2.73 3.96 -4.83
N ASP A 177 -3.58 2.94 -4.93
CA ASP A 177 -3.64 2.00 -6.07
C ASP A 177 -2.26 1.41 -6.42
N SER A 178 -1.42 1.23 -5.40
CA SER A 178 -0.01 0.87 -5.54
C SER A 178 0.26 -0.51 -4.99
N ALA A 179 1.33 -1.17 -5.46
CA ALA A 179 1.60 -2.54 -5.04
C ALA A 179 3.07 -2.81 -4.77
N GLY A 180 3.34 -3.82 -3.96
CA GLY A 180 4.69 -4.26 -3.64
C GLY A 180 4.79 -5.78 -3.63
N VAL A 181 5.88 -6.31 -4.18
CA VAL A 181 6.11 -7.76 -4.25
C VAL A 181 7.59 -8.10 -4.19
N GLY A 182 7.88 -9.23 -3.56
CA GLY A 182 9.20 -9.84 -3.55
C GLY A 182 9.87 -9.80 -2.19
N ALA A 183 11.18 -9.55 -2.16
CA ALA A 183 11.98 -9.55 -0.94
C ALA A 183 11.66 -8.32 -0.05
N ALA A 184 11.45 -8.54 1.25
CA ALA A 184 11.28 -7.44 2.21
C ALA A 184 11.55 -7.86 3.66
N ARG A 185 11.97 -6.91 4.50
CA ARG A 185 11.67 -6.95 5.94
C ARG A 185 10.29 -6.36 6.19
N TYR A 186 10.13 -5.06 5.92
CA TYR A 186 8.84 -4.39 5.90
C TYR A 186 8.53 -3.96 4.48
N GLY A 187 7.51 -4.54 3.86
CA GLY A 187 7.14 -4.19 2.48
C GLY A 187 6.83 -2.70 2.36
N PHE A 188 5.75 -2.27 2.98
CA PHE A 188 5.38 -0.87 3.21
C PHE A 188 5.59 -0.54 4.68
N VAL A 189 6.28 0.56 4.97
CA VAL A 189 6.46 1.05 6.35
C VAL A 189 6.13 2.53 6.46
N MET A 190 5.52 2.91 7.57
CA MET A 190 5.43 4.28 8.04
C MET A 190 6.04 4.40 9.43
N GLY A 191 6.70 5.52 9.71
CA GLY A 191 7.22 5.82 11.04
C GLY A 191 8.62 5.25 11.31
N GLY A 192 8.92 5.06 12.58
CA GLY A 192 10.23 4.66 13.09
C GLY A 192 10.38 5.01 14.57
N PRO A 193 11.42 4.46 15.22
CA PRO A 193 11.63 4.59 16.67
C PRO A 193 11.68 6.04 17.17
N ASP A 194 12.19 6.96 16.34
CA ASP A 194 12.32 8.39 16.65
C ASP A 194 11.50 9.26 15.68
N SER A 195 10.57 8.65 14.94
CA SER A 195 9.79 9.34 13.93
C SER A 195 8.62 10.12 14.54
N THR A 196 8.16 11.11 13.79
CA THR A 196 6.96 11.91 14.06
C THR A 196 5.95 11.80 12.90
N SER A 197 6.05 10.73 12.10
CA SER A 197 5.21 10.51 10.92
C SER A 197 3.74 10.48 11.28
N HIS A 198 2.94 11.29 10.61
CA HIS A 198 1.50 11.30 10.83
C HIS A 198 0.69 11.69 9.60
N ARG A 199 -0.60 11.34 9.63
CA ARG A 199 -1.61 11.70 8.63
C ARG A 199 -1.35 11.15 7.24
N ASN A 200 -0.72 9.98 7.17
CA ASN A 200 -0.51 9.29 5.90
C ASN A 200 -1.64 8.31 5.61
N ILE A 201 -1.95 8.14 4.33
CA ILE A 201 -3.00 7.23 3.85
C ILE A 201 -2.37 6.22 2.91
N PHE A 202 -2.59 4.94 3.19
CA PHE A 202 -2.42 3.85 2.24
C PHE A 202 -3.80 3.42 1.77
N ARG A 203 -4.09 3.54 0.47
CA ARG A 203 -5.41 3.26 -0.10
C ARG A 203 -5.31 2.30 -1.27
N ARG A 204 -6.04 1.19 -1.23
CA ARG A 204 -6.04 0.17 -2.29
C ARG A 204 -4.63 -0.32 -2.64
N CYS A 205 -3.78 -0.42 -1.60
CA CYS A 205 -2.43 -0.95 -1.75
C CYS A 205 -2.40 -2.48 -1.62
N VAL A 206 -1.66 -3.16 -2.50
CA VAL A 206 -1.55 -4.63 -2.50
C VAL A 206 -0.13 -5.09 -2.22
N GLY A 207 0.06 -6.01 -1.28
CA GLY A 207 1.37 -6.53 -0.92
C GLY A 207 1.45 -8.05 -0.91
N ARG A 208 2.58 -8.60 -1.40
CA ARG A 208 2.97 -10.00 -1.17
C ARG A 208 4.46 -10.12 -0.91
N VAL A 209 4.82 -10.41 0.34
CA VAL A 209 6.20 -10.78 0.69
C VAL A 209 6.44 -12.20 0.22
N ASP A 210 7.43 -12.36 -0.65
CA ASP A 210 7.78 -13.66 -1.22
C ASP A 210 8.83 -14.39 -0.37
N TYR A 211 9.81 -13.64 0.16
CA TYR A 211 10.89 -14.14 1.01
C TYR A 211 11.63 -12.99 1.69
N SER A 212 12.55 -13.33 2.60
CA SER A 212 13.43 -12.38 3.28
C SER A 212 14.72 -13.04 3.75
N ASN A 213 15.82 -12.29 3.76
CA ASN A 213 17.05 -12.62 4.47
C ASN A 213 17.18 -11.89 5.81
N SER A 214 16.21 -11.03 6.18
CA SER A 214 16.30 -10.24 7.41
C SER A 214 16.11 -11.11 8.65
N ASN A 215 16.96 -10.90 9.66
CA ASN A 215 16.83 -11.51 10.98
C ASN A 215 15.95 -10.69 11.95
N GLN A 216 15.38 -9.60 11.48
CA GLN A 216 14.50 -8.71 12.26
C GLN A 216 13.03 -9.09 12.08
N PRO A 217 12.11 -8.57 12.90
CA PRO A 217 10.68 -8.73 12.66
C PRO A 217 10.30 -8.28 11.24
N LYS A 218 9.52 -9.11 10.54
CA LYS A 218 9.07 -8.88 9.16
C LYS A 218 7.56 -8.67 9.09
N ALA A 219 7.11 -7.86 8.14
CA ALA A 219 5.69 -7.67 7.83
C ALA A 219 5.48 -7.13 6.41
N THR A 220 4.26 -7.27 5.88
CA THR A 220 3.94 -6.65 4.59
C THR A 220 3.62 -5.16 4.74
N PHE A 221 2.83 -4.80 5.75
CA PHE A 221 2.59 -3.42 6.17
C PHE A 221 3.06 -3.25 7.62
N ALA A 222 3.76 -2.15 7.89
CA ALA A 222 4.16 -1.79 9.23
C ALA A 222 3.90 -0.31 9.54
N VAL A 223 3.37 -0.05 10.73
CA VAL A 223 3.38 1.28 11.36
C VAL A 223 4.35 1.17 12.52
N TYR A 224 5.59 1.58 12.27
CA TYR A 224 6.63 1.51 13.28
C TYR A 224 6.44 2.67 14.25
N GLY A 225 5.88 2.38 15.43
CA GLY A 225 5.63 3.35 16.48
C GLY A 225 6.89 3.99 17.08
N ASN A 226 6.71 5.10 17.78
CA ASN A 226 7.82 5.77 18.46
C ASN A 226 8.22 5.01 19.74
N ASN A 227 9.49 5.08 20.16
CA ASN A 227 9.98 4.37 21.35
C ASN A 227 9.53 5.00 22.67
N GLN A 228 9.32 6.33 22.71
CA GLN A 228 9.05 7.07 23.95
C GLN A 228 7.72 7.82 23.93
N THR A 229 7.20 8.16 22.75
CA THR A 229 5.98 8.99 22.59
C THR A 229 4.94 8.30 21.71
N LEU A 230 3.85 8.99 21.39
CA LEU A 230 2.82 8.56 20.44
C LEU A 230 2.87 9.38 19.14
N ASP A 231 4.06 9.88 18.76
CA ASP A 231 4.19 10.81 17.63
C ASP A 231 4.06 10.14 16.25
N VAL A 232 4.22 8.81 16.17
CA VAL A 232 3.83 8.05 14.99
C VAL A 232 2.35 7.72 15.12
N ARG A 233 1.52 8.46 14.39
CA ARG A 233 0.07 8.42 14.59
C ARG A 233 -0.75 8.79 13.37
N ASP A 234 -2.06 8.72 13.51
CA ASP A 234 -3.01 9.22 12.51
C ASP A 234 -2.74 8.60 11.14
N ALA A 235 -2.87 7.27 11.00
CA ALA A 235 -2.69 6.59 9.71
C ALA A 235 -3.97 5.88 9.28
N LEU A 236 -4.30 5.96 7.98
CA LEU A 236 -5.42 5.23 7.38
C LEU A 236 -4.94 4.16 6.42
N PHE A 237 -5.47 2.95 6.59
CA PHE A 237 -5.35 1.84 5.63
C PHE A 237 -6.73 1.52 5.06
N GLN A 238 -6.97 1.92 3.82
CA GLN A 238 -8.30 1.87 3.19
C GLN A 238 -8.29 0.89 2.04
N ASN A 239 -9.06 -0.20 2.15
CA ASN A 239 -9.09 -1.29 1.19
C ASN A 239 -7.70 -1.83 0.82
N CYS A 240 -6.76 -1.94 1.76
CA CYS A 240 -5.47 -2.55 1.49
C CYS A 240 -5.56 -4.09 1.52
N LEU A 241 -4.71 -4.77 0.75
CA LEU A 241 -4.73 -6.22 0.62
C LEU A 241 -3.34 -6.82 0.82
N VAL A 242 -3.23 -7.82 1.68
CA VAL A 242 -2.10 -8.76 1.71
C VAL A 242 -2.59 -10.13 1.28
N VAL A 243 -1.89 -10.73 0.33
CA VAL A 243 -2.34 -11.96 -0.31
C VAL A 243 -1.17 -12.88 -0.61
N ASP A 244 -1.33 -14.18 -0.33
CA ASP A 244 -0.42 -15.24 -0.74
C ASP A 244 1.04 -15.10 -0.25
N GLY A 245 1.27 -14.36 0.83
CA GLY A 245 2.62 -14.27 1.42
C GLY A 245 3.06 -15.63 1.99
N GLN A 246 4.34 -15.98 1.80
CA GLN A 246 4.95 -17.15 2.44
C GLN A 246 6.06 -16.66 3.37
N ALA A 247 6.03 -17.10 4.63
CA ALA A 247 7.03 -16.73 5.61
C ALA A 247 8.17 -17.75 5.63
N GLY A 248 7.86 -19.04 5.40
CA GLY A 248 8.80 -20.13 5.60
C GLY A 248 9.27 -20.28 7.05
N PRO A 249 10.10 -21.29 7.35
CA PRO A 249 10.69 -21.44 8.67
C PRO A 249 11.68 -20.31 8.94
N SER A 250 11.59 -19.66 10.11
CA SER A 250 12.55 -18.64 10.54
C SER A 250 13.55 -19.26 11.53
N SER A 251 14.84 -18.98 11.36
CA SER A 251 15.89 -19.33 12.34
C SER A 251 16.10 -18.26 13.41
N SER A 252 15.52 -17.07 13.21
CA SER A 252 15.58 -15.88 14.06
C SER A 252 14.18 -15.30 14.26
N GLU A 253 14.00 -13.98 14.22
CA GLU A 253 12.68 -13.36 14.33
C GLU A 253 11.77 -13.80 13.18
N PRO A 254 10.51 -14.19 13.41
CA PRO A 254 9.62 -14.60 12.35
C PRO A 254 9.04 -13.42 11.56
N THR A 255 8.17 -13.72 10.59
CA THR A 255 7.25 -12.73 10.01
C THR A 255 6.14 -12.46 11.02
N TYR A 256 6.19 -11.33 11.74
CA TYR A 256 5.28 -11.07 12.85
C TYR A 256 3.83 -10.97 12.38
N GLY A 257 3.59 -10.37 11.22
CA GLY A 257 2.29 -10.46 10.60
C GLY A 257 2.23 -9.91 9.19
N ALA A 258 1.04 -9.98 8.59
CA ALA A 258 0.78 -9.23 7.37
C ALA A 258 0.76 -7.73 7.67
N TRP A 259 0.12 -7.36 8.78
CA TRP A 259 0.26 -6.07 9.45
C TRP A 259 1.04 -6.21 10.76
N TYR A 260 1.96 -5.29 11.01
CA TYR A 260 2.68 -5.22 12.28
C TYR A 260 2.88 -3.79 12.79
N PHE A 261 2.36 -3.48 13.98
CA PHE A 261 2.50 -2.16 14.63
C PHE A 261 3.38 -2.27 15.88
N PRO A 262 4.72 -2.29 15.74
CA PRO A 262 5.61 -2.31 16.88
C PRO A 262 5.60 -0.98 17.62
N LYS A 263 5.94 -1.03 18.91
CA LYS A 263 6.14 0.15 19.77
C LYS A 263 4.85 0.97 19.93
N ASN A 264 4.98 2.29 20.08
CA ASN A 264 3.89 3.17 20.45
C ASN A 264 3.36 3.88 19.19
N ALA A 265 2.41 3.25 18.50
CA ALA A 265 1.66 3.84 17.40
C ALA A 265 0.24 4.22 17.85
N ALA A 266 -0.26 5.39 17.45
CA ALA A 266 -1.57 5.89 17.91
C ALA A 266 -2.52 6.28 16.79
N ASN A 267 -3.83 6.24 17.04
CA ASN A 267 -4.86 6.76 16.11
C ASN A 267 -4.78 6.11 14.73
N ILE A 268 -4.66 4.79 14.68
CA ILE A 268 -4.52 4.03 13.42
C ILE A 268 -5.87 3.40 13.07
N THR A 269 -6.33 3.61 11.84
CA THR A 269 -7.61 3.05 11.37
C THR A 269 -7.41 2.20 10.11
N LEU A 270 -7.84 0.95 10.18
CA LEU A 270 -7.92 0.03 9.04
C LEU A 270 -9.38 -0.15 8.63
N GLN A 271 -9.69 0.11 7.36
CA GLN A 271 -11.04 0.05 6.80
C GLN A 271 -11.07 -0.82 5.56
N GLY A 272 -11.94 -1.82 5.51
CA GLY A 272 -12.13 -2.64 4.31
C GLY A 272 -10.88 -3.43 3.88
N SER A 273 -9.88 -3.56 4.76
CA SER A 273 -8.58 -4.17 4.44
C SER A 273 -8.58 -5.67 4.71
N MET A 274 -7.78 -6.44 3.98
CA MET A 274 -7.83 -7.89 3.98
C MET A 274 -6.44 -8.55 4.04
N VAL A 275 -6.34 -9.67 4.77
CA VAL A 275 -5.21 -10.61 4.76
C VAL A 275 -5.73 -11.98 4.36
N LEU A 276 -5.22 -12.54 3.27
CA LEU A 276 -5.77 -13.77 2.70
C LEU A 276 -4.66 -14.74 2.32
N ASN A 277 -4.85 -16.02 2.67
CA ASN A 277 -3.96 -17.12 2.27
C ASN A 277 -2.48 -16.83 2.54
N THR A 278 -2.19 -16.25 3.70
CA THR A 278 -0.85 -15.75 4.04
C THR A 278 -0.28 -16.54 5.21
N GLU A 279 0.98 -16.97 5.06
CA GLU A 279 1.76 -17.59 6.13
C GLU A 279 2.45 -16.51 6.98
N VAL A 280 2.33 -16.61 8.30
CA VAL A 280 2.90 -15.67 9.27
C VAL A 280 3.36 -16.40 10.53
N GLY A 281 4.12 -15.71 11.37
CA GLY A 281 4.64 -16.18 12.64
C GLY A 281 3.80 -15.80 13.86
N TYR A 282 3.02 -14.71 13.84
CA TYR A 282 2.14 -14.39 14.97
C TYR A 282 0.70 -14.12 14.55
N ALA A 283 0.45 -13.20 13.62
CA ALA A 283 -0.92 -12.89 13.25
C ALA A 283 -1.09 -12.34 11.84
N GLY A 284 -2.30 -12.41 11.29
CA GLY A 284 -2.65 -11.60 10.12
C GLY A 284 -2.50 -10.11 10.44
N TYR A 285 -3.15 -9.68 11.52
CA TYR A 285 -3.06 -8.33 12.04
C TYR A 285 -2.42 -8.34 13.42
N PHE A 286 -1.12 -8.04 13.54
CA PHE A 286 -0.51 -7.76 14.83
C PHE A 286 -0.41 -6.25 15.03
N ILE A 287 -1.48 -5.68 15.56
CA ILE A 287 -1.78 -4.24 15.39
C ILE A 287 -1.68 -3.44 16.68
N LYS A 288 -1.21 -4.01 17.77
CA LYS A 288 -0.99 -3.26 19.01
C LYS A 288 0.11 -3.91 19.83
N GLU A 289 1.08 -3.12 20.24
CA GLU A 289 2.10 -3.48 21.22
C GLU A 289 2.40 -2.29 22.12
N GLN A 290 3.08 -2.54 23.24
CA GLN A 290 3.53 -1.51 24.17
C GLN A 290 2.40 -0.51 24.52
N GLN A 291 2.63 0.80 24.36
CA GLN A 291 1.65 1.84 24.65
C GLN A 291 0.85 2.25 23.40
N GLY A 292 0.89 1.47 22.31
CA GLY A 292 0.10 1.77 21.12
C GLY A 292 -1.40 1.82 21.43
N GLU A 293 -2.10 2.84 20.96
CA GLU A 293 -3.44 3.17 21.44
C GLU A 293 -4.36 3.75 20.36
N ASN A 294 -5.67 3.76 20.65
CA ASN A 294 -6.70 4.22 19.72
C ASN A 294 -6.58 3.62 18.31
N ILE A 295 -6.56 2.28 18.25
CA ILE A 295 -6.49 1.52 17.00
C ILE A 295 -7.88 0.98 16.67
N ARG A 296 -8.33 1.19 15.43
CA ARG A 296 -9.63 0.74 14.94
C ARG A 296 -9.50 -0.13 13.69
N MET A 297 -10.21 -1.24 13.68
CA MET A 297 -10.50 -2.03 12.49
C MET A 297 -11.99 -1.94 12.18
N ALA A 298 -12.34 -1.65 10.93
CA ALA A 298 -13.71 -1.61 10.43
C ALA A 298 -13.81 -2.39 9.11
N ASN A 299 -14.70 -3.38 9.02
CA ASN A 299 -14.89 -4.15 7.78
C ASN A 299 -13.61 -4.86 7.30
N CYS A 300 -12.78 -5.34 8.22
CA CYS A 300 -11.52 -6.00 7.90
C CYS A 300 -11.63 -7.53 7.89
N VAL A 301 -10.81 -8.18 7.08
CA VAL A 301 -10.83 -9.65 6.90
C VAL A 301 -9.47 -10.26 7.18
N ALA A 302 -9.43 -11.33 7.98
CA ALA A 302 -8.30 -12.25 8.08
C ALA A 302 -8.78 -13.65 7.73
N TRP A 303 -8.26 -14.24 6.66
CA TRP A 303 -8.77 -15.53 6.18
C TRP A 303 -7.67 -16.47 5.73
N ASN A 304 -7.81 -17.74 6.13
CA ASN A 304 -6.94 -18.84 5.73
C ASN A 304 -5.46 -18.56 6.02
N LEU A 305 -5.16 -18.21 7.28
CA LEU A 305 -3.78 -18.02 7.71
C LEU A 305 -3.10 -19.33 8.06
N SER A 306 -1.80 -19.38 7.82
CA SER A 306 -0.94 -20.53 8.11
C SER A 306 0.37 -20.10 8.77
N GLY A 307 1.21 -21.07 9.14
CA GLY A 307 2.45 -20.86 9.88
C GLY A 307 2.51 -21.83 11.07
N ASN A 308 2.86 -21.33 12.25
CA ASN A 308 2.79 -22.15 13.46
C ASN A 308 1.34 -22.34 13.96
N PRO A 309 1.10 -23.32 14.85
CA PRO A 309 -0.25 -23.63 15.36
C PRO A 309 -0.91 -22.50 16.16
N TYR A 310 -0.18 -21.46 16.52
CA TYR A 310 -0.65 -20.34 17.34
C TYR A 310 -0.86 -19.03 16.55
N VAL A 311 -0.85 -19.09 15.22
CA VAL A 311 -1.14 -17.91 14.39
C VAL A 311 -2.57 -17.43 14.60
N ALA A 312 -2.72 -16.16 14.96
CA ALA A 312 -4.01 -15.50 15.15
C ALA A 312 -4.47 -14.75 13.90
N GLY A 313 -5.78 -14.62 13.70
CA GLY A 313 -6.32 -13.67 12.73
C GLY A 313 -5.97 -12.24 13.13
N ILE A 314 -6.28 -11.88 14.38
CA ILE A 314 -5.99 -10.56 14.95
C ILE A 314 -5.28 -10.74 16.29
N ARG A 315 -4.21 -9.97 16.48
CA ARG A 315 -3.42 -9.90 17.70
C ARG A 315 -3.25 -8.45 18.15
N GLY A 316 -3.43 -8.22 19.45
CA GLY A 316 -3.16 -6.95 20.10
C GLY A 316 -2.66 -7.17 21.52
N ASN A 317 -1.56 -6.52 21.87
CA ASN A 317 -0.91 -6.63 23.17
C ASN A 317 -0.79 -5.25 23.82
N GLY A 318 -0.61 -5.21 25.14
CA GLY A 318 -0.25 -4.02 25.90
C GLY A 318 -1.42 -3.18 26.42
N PRO A 319 -1.15 -2.20 27.29
CA PRO A 319 -2.18 -1.43 28.00
C PRO A 319 -2.86 -0.33 27.19
N GLY A 320 -2.30 0.10 26.05
CA GLY A 320 -2.86 1.21 25.28
C GLY A 320 -4.29 0.94 24.81
N SER A 321 -5.13 1.97 24.80
CA SER A 321 -6.58 1.85 24.59
C SER A 321 -7.19 3.08 23.90
N PRO A 322 -8.34 2.96 23.22
CA PRO A 322 -9.06 1.72 22.95
C PRO A 322 -8.43 0.91 21.80
N LEU A 323 -8.68 -0.40 21.78
CA LEU A 323 -8.64 -1.23 20.58
C LEU A 323 -10.08 -1.55 20.16
N VAL A 324 -10.47 -1.13 18.96
CA VAL A 324 -11.84 -1.32 18.46
C VAL A 324 -11.83 -2.24 17.24
N LEU A 325 -12.45 -3.40 17.39
CA LEU A 325 -12.66 -4.37 16.32
C LEU A 325 -14.15 -4.36 15.97
N GLU A 326 -14.50 -3.80 14.82
CA GLU A 326 -15.88 -3.62 14.40
C GLU A 326 -16.08 -4.19 13.00
N HIS A 327 -17.12 -5.02 12.81
CA HIS A 327 -17.37 -5.67 11.52
C HIS A 327 -16.13 -6.42 10.99
N VAL A 328 -15.40 -7.15 11.84
CA VAL A 328 -14.29 -7.97 11.35
C VAL A 328 -14.78 -9.37 10.98
N THR A 329 -14.24 -9.95 9.91
CA THR A 329 -14.42 -11.37 9.58
C THR A 329 -13.08 -12.10 9.72
N VAL A 330 -13.00 -13.03 10.66
CA VAL A 330 -11.81 -13.87 10.86
C VAL A 330 -12.16 -15.33 10.67
N GLY A 331 -11.51 -16.01 9.75
CA GLY A 331 -11.81 -17.42 9.55
C GLY A 331 -10.70 -18.27 8.97
N ARG A 332 -10.83 -19.58 9.17
CA ARG A 332 -9.83 -20.59 8.78
C ARG A 332 -8.43 -20.33 9.35
N CYS A 333 -8.31 -19.57 10.42
CA CYS A 333 -7.05 -19.33 11.12
C CYS A 333 -6.83 -20.40 12.19
N PRO A 334 -5.59 -20.67 12.64
CA PRO A 334 -5.37 -21.51 13.82
C PRO A 334 -6.05 -20.93 15.06
N LEU A 335 -5.89 -19.62 15.29
CA LEU A 335 -6.64 -18.85 16.28
C LEU A 335 -7.37 -17.69 15.62
N ALA A 336 -8.55 -17.35 16.12
CA ALA A 336 -9.25 -16.16 15.67
C ALA A 336 -8.62 -14.90 16.26
N LEU A 337 -8.48 -14.87 17.59
CA LEU A 337 -7.96 -13.75 18.37
C LEU A 337 -6.80 -14.17 19.27
N TYR A 338 -5.89 -13.24 19.51
CA TYR A 338 -4.94 -13.25 20.62
C TYR A 338 -4.87 -11.83 21.20
N LEU A 339 -5.56 -11.59 22.30
CA LEU A 339 -5.69 -10.25 22.87
C LEU A 339 -5.13 -10.23 24.28
N ASP A 340 -3.87 -9.84 24.42
CA ASP A 340 -3.21 -9.67 25.72
C ASP A 340 -3.16 -8.18 26.08
N SER A 341 -4.33 -7.61 26.37
CA SER A 341 -4.48 -6.19 26.64
C SER A 341 -5.17 -5.95 27.97
N SER A 342 -4.57 -5.08 28.79
CA SER A 342 -5.18 -4.55 30.00
C SER A 342 -5.97 -3.26 29.76
N GLY A 343 -5.90 -2.70 28.55
CA GLY A 343 -6.66 -1.53 28.12
C GLY A 343 -8.01 -1.91 27.51
N GLU A 344 -8.89 -0.93 27.33
CA GLU A 344 -10.21 -1.15 26.72
C GLU A 344 -10.08 -1.81 25.33
N THR A 345 -10.74 -2.96 25.16
CA THR A 345 -10.92 -3.60 23.85
C THR A 345 -12.40 -3.82 23.58
N ARG A 346 -12.87 -3.38 22.42
CA ARG A 346 -14.28 -3.51 21.99
C ARG A 346 -14.33 -4.44 20.78
N LEU A 347 -15.19 -5.45 20.87
CA LEU A 347 -15.47 -6.37 19.77
C LEU A 347 -16.95 -6.26 19.39
N LEU A 348 -17.24 -5.73 18.21
CA LEU A 348 -18.57 -5.32 17.80
C LEU A 348 -18.91 -5.89 16.43
N ASP A 349 -20.12 -6.42 16.30
CA ASP A 349 -20.74 -6.78 15.03
C ASP A 349 -19.81 -7.64 14.15
N SER A 350 -19.11 -8.61 14.72
CA SER A 350 -18.01 -9.34 14.05
C SER A 350 -18.30 -10.84 13.88
N LEU A 351 -17.63 -11.46 12.90
CA LEU A 351 -17.80 -12.87 12.52
C LEU A 351 -16.50 -13.67 12.63
N PHE A 352 -16.60 -14.82 13.28
CA PHE A 352 -15.49 -15.74 13.47
C PHE A 352 -15.91 -17.13 12.99
N TYR A 353 -15.26 -17.64 11.94
CA TYR A 353 -15.69 -18.86 11.26
C TYR A 353 -14.57 -19.88 11.06
N ALA A 354 -14.78 -21.09 11.56
CA ALA A 354 -13.91 -22.24 11.34
C ALA A 354 -12.45 -22.00 11.70
N ASN A 355 -12.24 -21.28 12.80
CA ASN A 355 -10.92 -21.14 13.39
C ASN A 355 -10.60 -22.39 14.23
N GLY A 356 -9.33 -22.70 14.44
CA GLY A 356 -8.94 -23.83 15.30
C GLY A 356 -9.37 -23.62 16.75
N ALA A 357 -9.23 -22.38 17.22
CA ALA A 357 -9.79 -21.88 18.47
C ALA A 357 -10.26 -20.43 18.30
N PHE A 358 -11.20 -20.01 19.15
CA PHE A 358 -11.67 -18.62 19.13
C PHE A 358 -10.60 -17.67 19.70
N ASN A 359 -10.01 -17.99 20.85
CA ASN A 359 -8.98 -17.17 21.50
C ASN A 359 -7.91 -18.04 22.19
N GLY A 360 -6.69 -17.50 22.34
CA GLY A 360 -5.52 -18.18 22.91
C GLY A 360 -4.90 -17.54 24.17
N SER A 361 -5.35 -16.35 24.61
CA SER A 361 -4.95 -15.73 25.89
C SER A 361 -6.04 -14.77 26.44
N ASP A 362 -5.88 -14.38 27.71
CA ASP A 362 -6.87 -13.80 28.65
C ASP A 362 -7.73 -12.67 28.07
N TYR A 363 -9.03 -12.72 28.35
CA TYR A 363 -10.14 -12.14 27.57
C TYR A 363 -10.27 -10.60 27.67
N GLY A 364 -9.20 -9.82 27.45
CA GLY A 364 -9.12 -8.35 27.56
C GLY A 364 -10.12 -7.53 26.72
N ILE A 365 -11.17 -8.17 26.18
CA ILE A 365 -12.38 -7.58 25.63
C ILE A 365 -13.26 -7.08 26.78
N SER A 366 -13.33 -5.76 26.88
CA SER A 366 -14.16 -5.04 27.86
C SER A 366 -15.59 -4.78 27.38
N LEU A 367 -15.85 -4.89 26.07
CA LEU A 367 -17.18 -4.74 25.49
C LEU A 367 -17.37 -5.67 24.30
N GLU A 368 -18.43 -6.48 24.34
CA GLU A 368 -18.86 -7.35 23.25
C GLU A 368 -20.31 -7.09 22.86
N LYS A 369 -20.58 -6.98 21.56
CA LYS A 369 -21.95 -6.83 21.06
C LYS A 369 -22.11 -7.46 19.68
N ASN A 370 -23.16 -8.27 19.51
CA ASN A 370 -23.61 -8.80 18.22
C ASN A 370 -22.51 -9.56 17.45
N ASN A 371 -21.65 -10.33 18.15
CA ASN A 371 -20.60 -11.12 17.52
C ASN A 371 -21.07 -12.57 17.31
N HIS A 372 -20.63 -13.19 16.22
CA HIS A 372 -20.93 -14.60 15.91
C HIS A 372 -19.64 -15.42 15.81
N VAL A 373 -19.63 -16.57 16.48
CA VAL A 373 -18.52 -17.52 16.49
C VAL A 373 -19.05 -18.90 16.08
N ALA A 374 -18.47 -19.51 15.04
CA ALA A 374 -18.94 -20.79 14.55
C ALA A 374 -17.81 -21.74 14.15
N GLY A 375 -17.90 -22.97 14.66
CA GLY A 375 -17.18 -24.15 14.19
C GLY A 375 -15.67 -24.19 14.46
N GLY A 376 -15.14 -25.41 14.64
CA GLY A 376 -13.71 -25.70 14.51
C GLY A 376 -13.30 -25.91 13.04
N ARG A 377 -11.99 -26.05 12.75
CA ARG A 377 -11.48 -26.26 11.38
C ARG A 377 -12.17 -27.41 10.62
N GLU A 378 -12.54 -28.47 11.33
CA GLU A 378 -13.21 -29.67 10.77
C GLU A 378 -14.62 -29.38 10.26
N ALA A 379 -15.31 -28.38 10.83
CA ALA A 379 -16.65 -27.97 10.39
C ALA A 379 -16.63 -27.29 9.01
N ALA A 380 -15.55 -26.57 8.67
CA ALA A 380 -15.41 -25.90 7.36
C ALA A 380 -15.09 -26.84 6.20
N SER A 381 -14.63 -28.07 6.46
CA SER A 381 -14.49 -29.09 5.41
C SER A 381 -15.82 -29.80 5.08
N ALA A 382 -16.89 -29.56 5.87
CA ALA A 382 -18.08 -30.40 5.86
C ALA A 382 -19.41 -29.70 5.49
N GLY A 383 -19.44 -28.39 5.20
CA GLY A 383 -20.70 -27.66 4.96
C GLY A 383 -20.60 -26.28 4.29
N PRO A 384 -21.75 -25.64 3.97
CA PRO A 384 -21.81 -24.34 3.30
C PRO A 384 -21.18 -23.22 4.13
N LEU A 385 -20.59 -22.20 3.48
CA LEU A 385 -19.96 -21.02 4.10
C LEU A 385 -21.00 -20.06 4.72
N GLN A 386 -21.78 -20.58 5.67
CA GLN A 386 -22.81 -19.87 6.40
C GLN A 386 -22.76 -20.23 7.89
N VAL A 387 -23.14 -19.28 8.73
CA VAL A 387 -23.29 -19.43 10.18
C VAL A 387 -24.66 -18.91 10.57
N ASP A 388 -25.55 -19.76 11.08
CA ASP A 388 -26.90 -19.33 11.49
C ASP A 388 -27.65 -18.54 10.40
N GLY A 389 -27.46 -18.91 9.13
CA GLY A 389 -28.02 -18.19 7.96
C GLY A 389 -27.25 -16.93 7.55
N ILE A 390 -26.19 -16.56 8.26
CA ILE A 390 -25.30 -15.45 7.94
C ILE A 390 -24.26 -15.91 6.91
N LYS A 391 -24.20 -15.19 5.78
CA LYS A 391 -23.16 -15.36 4.76
C LYS A 391 -21.80 -14.99 5.32
N VAL A 392 -20.81 -15.89 5.19
CA VAL A 392 -19.45 -15.68 5.72
C VAL A 392 -18.60 -14.78 4.83
N SER A 393 -18.83 -14.84 3.51
CA SER A 393 -18.14 -13.98 2.55
C SER A 393 -18.32 -12.50 2.87
N PRO A 394 -17.26 -11.68 2.77
CA PRO A 394 -17.36 -10.24 2.93
C PRO A 394 -18.05 -9.54 1.74
N PHE A 395 -18.43 -10.30 0.71
CA PHE A 395 -19.03 -9.77 -0.51
C PHE A 395 -20.54 -9.95 -0.50
N LEU A 396 -21.25 -8.95 -1.05
CA LEU A 396 -22.71 -8.98 -1.24
C LEU A 396 -23.46 -9.35 0.04
N ARG A 397 -22.99 -8.78 1.14
CA ARG A 397 -23.46 -9.05 2.49
C ARG A 397 -24.28 -7.86 2.96
N GLU A 398 -25.37 -8.15 3.65
CA GLU A 398 -26.19 -7.10 4.27
C GLU A 398 -25.38 -6.40 5.38
N PRO A 399 -25.20 -5.08 5.33
CA PRO A 399 -24.35 -4.35 6.28
C PRO A 399 -24.78 -4.50 7.74
N ALA A 400 -26.06 -4.80 8.00
CA ALA A 400 -26.61 -4.99 9.34
C ALA A 400 -26.19 -6.31 10.01
N LEU A 401 -25.54 -7.23 9.27
CA LEU A 401 -25.15 -8.53 9.80
C LEU A 401 -23.70 -8.51 10.35
N PRO A 402 -23.39 -9.32 11.39
CA PRO A 402 -22.07 -9.37 12.03
C PRO A 402 -20.93 -9.86 11.15
N GLY A 403 -19.88 -9.08 10.91
CA GLY A 403 -18.74 -9.40 10.06
C GLY A 403 -18.47 -8.29 9.03
N ALA A 404 -17.41 -8.45 8.25
CA ALA A 404 -16.99 -7.47 7.26
C ALA A 404 -17.90 -7.41 6.04
N THR A 405 -18.06 -6.21 5.49
CA THR A 405 -18.63 -5.96 4.15
C THR A 405 -17.65 -5.11 3.34
N VAL A 406 -17.15 -5.65 2.23
CA VAL A 406 -16.05 -5.04 1.45
C VAL A 406 -16.45 -4.96 -0.03
N MET A 407 -17.47 -4.15 -0.34
CA MET A 407 -17.98 -3.97 -1.72
C MET A 407 -17.62 -2.61 -2.34
N PHE A 408 -17.41 -1.59 -1.51
CA PHE A 408 -17.19 -0.22 -1.95
C PHE A 408 -15.87 0.33 -1.43
N ARG A 409 -15.38 1.37 -2.11
CA ARG A 409 -14.12 2.02 -1.77
C ARG A 409 -14.28 2.91 -0.54
N TYR A 410 -13.33 2.85 0.37
CA TYR A 410 -13.10 3.84 1.41
C TYR A 410 -12.18 4.94 0.88
N GLY A 411 -12.53 6.19 1.15
CA GLY A 411 -11.82 7.38 0.71
C GLY A 411 -12.03 7.70 -0.77
N ARG A 412 -12.31 8.97 -1.07
CA ARG A 412 -12.34 9.49 -2.44
C ARG A 412 -10.94 9.43 -3.05
N SER A 413 -10.84 8.95 -4.28
CA SER A 413 -9.54 8.80 -4.95
C SER A 413 -8.77 10.11 -5.02
N GLY A 414 -7.46 10.06 -4.77
CA GLY A 414 -6.56 11.22 -4.82
C GLY A 414 -6.63 12.18 -3.62
N THR A 415 -7.52 11.99 -2.65
CA THR A 415 -7.62 12.90 -1.50
C THR A 415 -6.62 12.57 -0.39
N LEU A 416 -5.98 13.61 0.14
CA LEU A 416 -5.11 13.57 1.31
C LEU A 416 -5.91 13.63 2.62
N TRP A 417 -5.23 13.42 3.74
CA TRP A 417 -5.82 13.54 5.07
C TRP A 417 -6.51 14.90 5.28
N GLY A 418 -7.76 14.88 5.74
CA GLY A 418 -8.55 16.07 6.04
C GLY A 418 -9.16 16.76 4.83
N GLU A 419 -8.93 16.27 3.61
CA GLU A 419 -9.64 16.73 2.41
C GLU A 419 -11.05 16.09 2.34
N PRO A 420 -12.06 16.77 1.79
CA PRO A 420 -13.43 16.24 1.75
C PRO A 420 -13.52 14.84 1.14
N GLY A 421 -14.09 13.90 1.90
CA GLY A 421 -14.28 12.50 1.50
C GLY A 421 -13.06 11.58 1.71
N TYR A 422 -11.99 12.01 2.39
CA TYR A 422 -10.79 11.18 2.58
C TYR A 422 -10.99 9.92 3.44
N ASP A 423 -11.94 9.94 4.37
CA ASP A 423 -12.20 8.88 5.37
C ASP A 423 -13.60 8.24 5.27
N GLU A 424 -14.34 8.54 4.20
CA GLU A 424 -15.73 8.09 4.02
C GLU A 424 -15.84 6.78 3.23
N LEU A 425 -16.85 5.96 3.53
CA LEU A 425 -17.27 4.88 2.64
C LEU A 425 -18.01 5.47 1.45
N THR A 426 -17.48 5.27 0.24
CA THR A 426 -18.06 5.80 -1.00
C THR A 426 -19.15 4.87 -1.56
N ARG A 427 -19.78 5.31 -2.66
CA ARG A 427 -20.64 4.46 -3.50
C ARG A 427 -19.89 3.85 -4.69
N GLU A 428 -18.59 4.09 -4.80
CA GLU A 428 -17.77 3.54 -5.89
C GLU A 428 -17.47 2.06 -5.62
N PRO A 429 -17.79 1.16 -6.56
CA PRO A 429 -17.42 -0.25 -6.43
C PRO A 429 -15.92 -0.44 -6.25
N LEU A 430 -15.54 -1.32 -5.31
CA LEU A 430 -14.17 -1.79 -5.19
C LEU A 430 -13.83 -2.83 -6.28
N TRP A 431 -14.85 -3.57 -6.74
CA TRP A 431 -14.72 -4.69 -7.66
C TRP A 431 -15.23 -4.35 -9.08
N PRO A 432 -14.61 -4.90 -10.13
CA PRO A 432 -13.37 -5.67 -10.07
C PRO A 432 -12.18 -4.77 -9.70
N TRP A 433 -11.16 -5.38 -9.12
CA TRP A 433 -9.99 -4.67 -8.63
C TRP A 433 -9.25 -3.99 -9.79
N ALA A 434 -8.99 -2.69 -9.65
CA ALA A 434 -8.34 -1.91 -10.69
C ALA A 434 -6.94 -2.47 -11.01
N TRP A 435 -6.62 -2.64 -12.30
CA TRP A 435 -5.31 -3.10 -12.77
C TRP A 435 -4.88 -4.50 -12.29
N GLU A 436 -5.83 -5.36 -11.91
CA GLU A 436 -5.51 -6.73 -11.43
C GLU A 436 -4.70 -7.59 -12.42
N HIS A 437 -4.82 -7.32 -13.72
CA HIS A 437 -3.99 -7.97 -14.75
C HIS A 437 -2.51 -7.56 -14.64
N VAL A 438 -2.21 -6.30 -14.28
CA VAL A 438 -0.84 -5.84 -14.00
C VAL A 438 -0.32 -6.50 -12.73
N LEU A 439 -1.13 -6.51 -11.66
CA LEU A 439 -0.75 -7.16 -10.40
C LEU A 439 -0.39 -8.63 -10.64
N ARG A 440 -1.25 -9.37 -11.33
CA ARG A 440 -1.01 -10.77 -11.68
C ARG A 440 0.27 -10.93 -12.50
N ARG A 441 0.47 -10.11 -13.53
CA ARG A 441 1.68 -10.17 -14.37
C ARG A 441 2.94 -9.97 -13.54
N GLU A 442 2.96 -8.97 -12.67
CA GLU A 442 4.16 -8.60 -11.91
C GLU A 442 4.43 -9.56 -10.74
N PHE A 443 3.39 -10.03 -10.06
CA PHE A 443 3.51 -10.99 -8.97
C PHE A 443 3.83 -12.40 -9.50
N ALA A 444 3.43 -12.76 -10.72
CA ALA A 444 3.81 -14.02 -11.35
C ALA A 444 5.23 -14.01 -11.93
N ARG A 445 5.95 -12.88 -11.91
CA ARG A 445 7.35 -12.85 -12.39
C ARG A 445 8.23 -13.66 -11.48
N ARG A 446 9.01 -14.58 -12.07
CA ARG A 446 10.03 -15.37 -11.38
C ARG A 446 10.88 -14.49 -10.47
N ASN A 447 11.04 -14.96 -9.24
CA ASN A 447 11.76 -14.25 -8.18
C ASN A 447 12.34 -15.29 -7.21
N ASP A 448 13.45 -15.91 -7.60
CA ASP A 448 14.03 -16.99 -6.81
C ASP A 448 14.78 -16.42 -5.60
N PRO A 449 14.57 -16.94 -4.38
CA PRO A 449 15.29 -16.50 -3.20
C PRO A 449 16.78 -16.86 -3.31
N PRO A 450 17.71 -15.93 -3.05
CA PRO A 450 19.12 -16.26 -2.89
C PRO A 450 19.35 -17.22 -1.71
N THR A 451 20.46 -17.95 -1.72
CA THR A 451 20.86 -18.81 -0.60
C THR A 451 20.85 -18.05 0.72
N GLY A 452 20.19 -18.60 1.74
CA GLY A 452 20.05 -17.98 3.06
C GLY A 452 18.76 -17.19 3.27
N ASN A 453 17.98 -16.94 2.21
CA ASN A 453 16.65 -16.34 2.32
C ASN A 453 15.58 -17.40 2.69
N VAL A 454 14.52 -16.95 3.36
CA VAL A 454 13.40 -17.79 3.77
C VAL A 454 12.06 -17.25 3.21
N PRO A 455 11.19 -18.12 2.65
CA PRO A 455 11.46 -19.52 2.32
C PRO A 455 12.56 -19.69 1.26
N GLN A 456 13.23 -20.86 1.24
CA GLN A 456 14.31 -21.16 0.28
C GLN A 456 13.82 -21.33 -1.17
N ARG A 457 12.50 -21.45 -1.38
CA ARG A 457 11.87 -21.55 -2.69
C ARG A 457 10.67 -20.62 -2.71
N ASN A 458 10.47 -19.95 -3.83
CA ASN A 458 9.34 -19.06 -4.06
C ASN A 458 8.57 -19.52 -5.29
N ASP A 459 7.41 -20.14 -5.08
CA ASP A 459 6.47 -20.40 -6.18
C ASP A 459 5.68 -19.13 -6.50
N THR A 460 6.16 -18.34 -7.45
CA THR A 460 5.49 -17.11 -7.90
C THR A 460 4.15 -17.36 -8.59
N GLY A 461 3.86 -18.61 -9.01
CA GLY A 461 2.59 -19.05 -9.58
C GLY A 461 1.58 -19.54 -8.55
N ARG A 462 1.76 -19.24 -7.26
CA ARG A 462 0.79 -19.61 -6.21
C ARG A 462 -0.40 -18.66 -6.14
N GLY A 463 -1.48 -19.15 -5.51
CA GLY A 463 -2.67 -18.37 -5.17
C GLY A 463 -3.26 -17.62 -6.35
N PHE A 464 -3.44 -16.30 -6.25
CA PHE A 464 -4.05 -15.48 -7.30
C PHE A 464 -3.22 -15.42 -8.59
N CYS A 465 -1.95 -15.84 -8.55
CA CYS A 465 -1.07 -15.95 -9.73
C CYS A 465 -1.13 -17.35 -10.38
N SER A 466 -1.91 -18.28 -9.86
CA SER A 466 -1.96 -19.64 -10.38
C SER A 466 -2.50 -19.73 -11.80
N ALA A 467 -1.73 -20.39 -12.66
CA ALA A 467 -2.07 -20.71 -14.04
C ALA A 467 -2.54 -22.17 -14.21
N ALA A 468 -2.77 -22.90 -13.11
CA ALA A 468 -3.31 -24.26 -13.16
C ALA A 468 -4.70 -24.26 -13.85
N PRO A 469 -5.07 -25.33 -14.58
CA PRO A 469 -6.42 -25.46 -15.14
C PRO A 469 -7.50 -25.27 -14.07
N GLY A 470 -8.46 -24.37 -14.31
CA GLY A 470 -9.48 -23.99 -13.32
C GLY A 470 -9.00 -23.02 -12.24
N GLY A 471 -7.77 -22.50 -12.33
CA GLY A 471 -7.27 -21.43 -11.48
C GLY A 471 -7.94 -20.08 -11.76
N PRO A 472 -7.74 -19.07 -10.88
CA PRO A 472 -8.34 -17.76 -11.03
C PRO A 472 -7.78 -17.04 -12.27
N GLN A 473 -8.63 -16.33 -13.02
CA GLN A 473 -8.19 -15.50 -14.14
C GLN A 473 -7.82 -14.08 -13.68
N SER A 474 -8.38 -13.64 -12.55
CA SER A 474 -8.15 -12.31 -11.99
C SER A 474 -8.06 -12.30 -10.46
N LEU A 475 -7.62 -11.17 -9.88
CA LEU A 475 -7.56 -11.02 -8.42
C LEU A 475 -8.97 -11.05 -7.83
N THR A 476 -9.91 -10.36 -8.47
CA THR A 476 -11.32 -10.33 -8.07
C THR A 476 -11.91 -11.74 -8.04
N GLU A 477 -11.72 -12.52 -9.10
CA GLU A 477 -12.19 -13.91 -9.15
C GLU A 477 -11.55 -14.77 -8.08
N TYR A 478 -10.25 -14.62 -7.84
CA TYR A 478 -9.55 -15.36 -6.79
C TYR A 478 -10.14 -15.08 -5.40
N LEU A 479 -10.39 -13.80 -5.11
CA LEU A 479 -10.91 -13.36 -3.82
C LEU A 479 -12.32 -13.87 -3.56
N PHE A 480 -13.22 -13.78 -4.54
CA PHE A 480 -14.55 -14.37 -4.43
C PHE A 480 -14.47 -15.91 -4.30
N GLY A 481 -13.61 -16.54 -5.10
CA GLY A 481 -13.41 -17.99 -5.09
C GLY A 481 -12.90 -18.55 -3.76
N ILE A 482 -12.05 -17.83 -3.03
CA ILE A 482 -11.60 -18.22 -1.67
C ILE A 482 -12.78 -18.39 -0.70
N PHE A 483 -13.85 -17.62 -0.92
CA PHE A 483 -15.09 -17.69 -0.15
C PHE A 483 -16.17 -18.51 -0.86
N GLY A 484 -15.80 -19.37 -1.81
CA GLY A 484 -16.72 -20.26 -2.51
C GLY A 484 -17.76 -19.52 -3.36
N GLU A 485 -17.46 -18.29 -3.77
CA GLU A 485 -18.38 -17.44 -4.53
C GLU A 485 -17.90 -17.21 -5.95
N THR A 486 -18.88 -17.04 -6.84
CA THR A 486 -18.64 -16.50 -8.16
C THR A 486 -18.80 -14.99 -8.14
N VAL A 487 -18.02 -14.30 -8.96
CA VAL A 487 -18.17 -12.86 -9.15
C VAL A 487 -19.51 -12.61 -9.85
N PRO A 488 -20.39 -11.73 -9.32
CA PRO A 488 -21.65 -11.45 -9.98
C PRO A 488 -21.42 -10.83 -11.37
N PRO A 489 -22.30 -11.09 -12.35
CA PRO A 489 -22.17 -10.55 -13.70
C PRO A 489 -21.98 -9.02 -13.77
N ALA A 490 -22.62 -8.27 -12.85
CA ALA A 490 -22.49 -6.82 -12.75
C ALA A 490 -21.06 -6.34 -12.41
N TYR A 491 -20.21 -7.21 -11.86
CA TYR A 491 -18.81 -6.93 -11.51
C TYR A 491 -17.80 -7.70 -12.41
N LEU A 492 -18.28 -8.46 -13.40
CA LEU A 492 -17.44 -9.14 -14.40
C LEU A 492 -17.06 -8.23 -15.58
N ALA A 493 -17.70 -7.07 -15.72
CA ALA A 493 -17.27 -6.06 -16.66
C ALA A 493 -16.05 -5.35 -16.09
N ALA A 494 -14.89 -5.53 -16.75
CA ALA A 494 -13.73 -4.68 -16.49
C ALA A 494 -14.20 -3.22 -16.52
N PRO A 495 -13.92 -2.38 -15.51
CA PRO A 495 -13.99 -0.96 -15.74
C PRO A 495 -13.03 -0.72 -16.89
N ALA A 496 -13.54 -0.15 -17.98
CA ALA A 496 -12.67 0.57 -18.89
C ALA A 496 -11.73 1.38 -18.00
N ALA A 497 -10.41 1.19 -18.16
CA ALA A 497 -9.43 1.99 -17.44
C ALA A 497 -9.96 3.42 -17.49
N PRO A 498 -10.27 4.07 -16.35
CA PRO A 498 -10.99 5.33 -16.38
C PRO A 498 -10.28 6.22 -17.38
N GLU A 499 -10.96 6.56 -18.47
CA GLU A 499 -10.47 7.56 -19.39
C GLU A 499 -10.13 8.76 -18.52
N PHE A 500 -8.95 9.31 -18.75
CA PHE A 500 -8.46 10.48 -18.04
C PHE A 500 -9.58 11.53 -17.98
N LEU A 501 -10.24 11.67 -16.83
CA LEU A 501 -10.75 12.96 -16.45
C LEU A 501 -9.49 13.77 -16.16
N ALA A 502 -8.98 14.39 -17.23
CA ALA A 502 -8.32 15.67 -17.09
C ALA A 502 -9.22 16.46 -16.14
N ALA A 503 -8.73 16.71 -14.93
CA ALA A 503 -9.43 17.57 -14.01
C ALA A 503 -9.70 18.86 -14.78
N THR A 504 -10.98 19.16 -14.94
CA THR A 504 -11.49 20.40 -15.51
C THR A 504 -10.79 21.57 -14.81
N LEU A 505 -9.78 22.12 -15.47
CA LEU A 505 -9.36 23.51 -15.31
C LEU A 505 -10.36 24.35 -16.11
N GLU A 506 -11.59 24.45 -15.63
CA GLU A 506 -12.52 25.49 -16.08
C GLU A 506 -13.13 26.15 -14.84
N GLN A 507 -12.69 27.41 -14.66
CA GLN A 507 -13.42 28.56 -14.13
C GLN A 507 -14.55 28.28 -13.13
N ASP A 508 -14.26 28.53 -11.85
CA ASP A 508 -14.88 29.61 -11.04
C ASP A 508 -14.07 29.87 -9.77
#